data_AF-A0A3S3S5A5-F1
#
_entry.id   AF-A0A3S3S5A5-F1
#
_cell.length_a   1.000
_cell.length_b   1.000
_cell.length_c   1.000
_cell.angle_alpha   90.00
_cell.angle_beta   90.00
_cell.angle_gamma   90.00
#
_symmetry.space_group_name_H-M   'P 1'
#
loop_
_entity.id
_entity.type
_entity.pdbx_description
1 polymer ?
#
loop_
_entity_poly.entity_id
_entity_poly.type
_entity_poly.pdbx_seq_one_letter_code
_entity_poly.pdbx_strand_id
1 'polypeptide(L)'
;MANEGETIVLGIPIPSRDTVFLSVVALHVLFGLAAVITGAGAMFAQKGRGRHSRFGIIYFWCLCGVFVTMSALSLMRWAENSHLFALGSISFASACFGRTAARRRWRQWPRLHLTGMGLSYIVMLTAFYVDNGKNLPLWKELPAIAFWILPAAFGMPII
;
A
#
# COMPACT_ATOMS: atom_id res chain seq x y z
N MET A 1 -16.29 -30.23 -23.91
CA MET A 1 -15.87 -29.83 -22.55
C MET A 1 -15.85 -28.32 -22.54
N ALA A 2 -16.91 -27.71 -22.01
CA ALA A 2 -17.14 -26.27 -22.07
C ALA A 2 -16.24 -25.56 -21.05
N ASN A 3 -15.57 -24.50 -21.49
CA ASN A 3 -14.72 -23.65 -20.66
C ASN A 3 -15.62 -22.63 -19.93
N GLU A 4 -16.21 -23.04 -18.81
CA GLU A 4 -17.06 -22.19 -17.97
C GLU A 4 -16.19 -21.27 -17.10
N GLY A 5 -15.78 -20.10 -17.61
CA GLY A 5 -15.07 -19.15 -16.75
C GLY A 5 -14.63 -17.82 -17.33
N GLU A 6 -14.57 -17.66 -18.66
CA GLU A 6 -14.05 -16.42 -19.25
C GLU A 6 -15.16 -15.58 -19.88
N THR A 7 -15.18 -14.28 -19.54
CA THR A 7 -15.92 -13.31 -20.35
C THR A 7 -15.08 -12.11 -20.66
N ILE A 8 -15.18 -11.71 -21.92
CA ILE A 8 -14.50 -10.58 -22.49
C ILE A 8 -15.41 -9.37 -22.28
N VAL A 9 -15.02 -8.46 -21.40
CA VAL A 9 -15.65 -7.14 -21.30
C VAL A 9 -14.69 -6.15 -21.93
N LEU A 10 -15.08 -5.57 -23.07
CA LEU A 10 -14.28 -4.58 -23.82
C LEU A 10 -12.86 -5.04 -24.19
N GLY A 11 -12.69 -6.33 -24.52
CA GLY A 11 -11.41 -6.90 -24.97
C GLY A 11 -10.47 -7.34 -23.84
N ILE A 12 -10.90 -7.29 -22.59
CA ILE A 12 -10.11 -7.76 -21.44
C ILE A 12 -10.68 -9.10 -20.95
N PRO A 13 -9.91 -10.22 -20.99
CA PRO A 13 -10.33 -11.47 -20.37
C PRO A 13 -10.28 -11.30 -18.85
N ILE A 14 -11.46 -11.26 -18.21
CA ILE A 14 -11.59 -11.21 -16.75
C ILE A 14 -11.68 -12.65 -16.24
N PRO A 15 -10.68 -13.18 -15.52
CA PRO A 15 -10.63 -14.62 -15.20
C PRO A 15 -11.53 -15.06 -14.03
N SER A 16 -12.28 -14.16 -13.39
CA SER A 16 -13.21 -14.50 -12.30
C SER A 16 -14.29 -13.42 -12.08
N ARG A 17 -15.57 -13.81 -11.99
CA ARG A 17 -16.73 -12.93 -11.70
C ARG A 17 -17.13 -12.94 -10.22
N ASP A 18 -16.23 -13.32 -9.33
CA ASP A 18 -16.59 -13.49 -7.92
C ASP A 18 -16.83 -12.13 -7.28
N THR A 19 -18.10 -11.83 -6.98
CA THR A 19 -18.53 -10.61 -6.30
C THR A 19 -17.73 -10.37 -5.03
N VAL A 20 -17.32 -11.45 -4.35
CA VAL A 20 -16.46 -11.39 -3.15
C VAL A 20 -15.08 -10.82 -3.49
N PHE A 21 -14.41 -11.31 -4.52
CA PHE A 21 -13.09 -10.82 -4.92
C PHE A 21 -13.14 -9.33 -5.28
N LEU A 22 -14.10 -8.92 -6.12
CA LEU A 22 -14.28 -7.52 -6.50
C LEU A 22 -14.61 -6.62 -5.30
N SER A 23 -15.40 -7.11 -4.35
CA SER A 23 -15.71 -6.37 -3.12
C SER A 23 -14.46 -6.16 -2.26
N VAL A 24 -13.61 -7.19 -2.13
CA VAL A 24 -12.35 -7.09 -1.39
C VAL A 24 -11.39 -6.14 -2.08
N VAL A 25 -11.29 -6.17 -3.42
CA VAL A 25 -10.47 -5.21 -4.19
C VAL A 25 -11.00 -3.78 -4.02
N ALA A 26 -12.30 -3.55 -4.13
CA ALA A 26 -12.89 -2.23 -3.93
C ALA A 26 -12.57 -1.68 -2.54
N LEU A 27 -12.74 -2.52 -1.50
CA LEU A 27 -12.39 -2.17 -0.13
C LEU A 27 -10.90 -1.89 0.05
N HIS A 28 -10.04 -2.69 -0.59
CA HIS A 28 -8.59 -2.51 -0.59
C HIS A 28 -8.20 -1.14 -1.16
N VAL A 29 -8.78 -0.77 -2.31
CA VAL A 29 -8.54 0.52 -2.98
C VAL A 29 -8.99 1.69 -2.10
N LEU A 30 -10.15 1.59 -1.45
CA LEU A 30 -10.64 2.63 -0.53
C LEU A 30 -9.69 2.84 0.65
N PHE A 31 -9.24 1.75 1.28
CA PHE A 31 -8.25 1.83 2.37
C PHE A 31 -6.90 2.34 1.87
N GLY A 32 -6.45 1.92 0.70
CA GLY A 32 -5.21 2.38 0.08
C GLY A 32 -5.22 3.89 -0.19
N LEU A 33 -6.30 4.40 -0.79
CA LEU A 33 -6.44 5.83 -1.05
C LEU A 33 -6.47 6.64 0.25
N ALA A 34 -7.23 6.18 1.24
CA ALA A 34 -7.27 6.81 2.56
C ALA A 34 -5.87 6.80 3.22
N ALA A 35 -5.11 5.71 3.11
CA ALA A 35 -3.74 5.62 3.62
C ALA A 35 -2.81 6.61 2.92
N VAL A 36 -2.89 6.74 1.59
CA VAL A 36 -2.07 7.69 0.82
C VAL A 36 -2.35 9.13 1.25
N ILE A 37 -3.64 9.54 1.27
CA ILE A 37 -4.04 10.90 1.62
C ILE A 37 -3.63 11.24 3.06
N THR A 38 -3.88 10.32 3.99
CA THR A 38 -3.60 10.56 5.41
C THR A 38 -2.10 10.48 5.73
N GLY A 39 -1.35 9.63 5.03
CA GLY A 39 0.11 9.57 5.10
C GLY A 39 0.76 10.86 4.59
N ALA A 40 0.35 11.34 3.41
CA ALA A 40 0.80 12.62 2.88
C ALA A 40 0.40 13.79 3.82
N GLY A 41 -0.84 13.80 4.30
CA GLY A 41 -1.31 14.78 5.28
C GLY A 41 -0.50 14.78 6.58
N ALA A 42 -0.06 13.60 7.05
CA ALA A 42 0.83 13.49 8.20
C ALA A 42 2.21 14.09 7.93
N MET A 43 2.75 13.93 6.72
CA MET A 43 4.06 14.45 6.31
C MET A 43 4.07 15.99 6.23
N PHE A 44 2.99 16.61 5.73
CA PHE A 44 2.85 18.06 5.64
C PHE A 44 2.38 18.74 6.92
N ALA A 45 1.85 17.98 7.89
CA ALA A 45 1.45 18.52 9.17
C ALA A 45 2.65 18.89 10.04
N GLN A 46 2.55 19.99 10.79
CA GLN A 46 3.55 20.37 11.79
C GLN A 46 3.84 19.21 12.75
N LYS A 47 5.12 18.79 12.81
CA LYS A 47 5.61 17.68 13.63
C LYS A 47 5.41 18.02 15.11
N GLY A 48 4.42 17.38 15.74
CA GLY A 48 4.04 17.67 17.12
C GLY A 48 2.80 16.89 17.57
N ARG A 49 2.44 17.01 18.85
CA ARG A 49 1.18 16.46 19.38
C ARG A 49 0.02 17.28 18.82
N GLY A 50 -0.89 16.63 18.09
CA GLY A 50 -2.03 17.30 17.46
C GLY A 50 -2.36 16.71 16.09
N ARG A 51 -2.39 17.55 15.06
CA ARG A 51 -2.77 17.20 13.68
C ARG A 51 -1.91 16.06 13.11
N HIS A 52 -0.59 16.14 13.23
CA HIS A 52 0.34 15.09 12.77
C HIS A 52 0.03 13.72 13.41
N SER A 53 -0.22 13.69 14.74
CA SER A 53 -0.57 12.46 15.45
C SER A 53 -1.90 11.87 14.98
N ARG A 54 -2.93 12.70 14.76
CA ARG A 54 -4.23 12.24 14.23
C ARG A 54 -4.09 11.63 12.84
N PHE A 55 -3.41 12.32 11.91
CA PHE A 55 -3.17 11.80 10.57
C PHE A 55 -2.35 10.51 10.60
N GLY A 56 -1.29 10.43 11.43
CA GLY A 56 -0.51 9.21 11.60
C GLY A 56 -1.28 8.03 12.21
N ILE A 57 -2.26 8.30 13.09
CA ILE A 57 -3.15 7.27 13.64
C ILE A 57 -4.06 6.73 12.55
N ILE A 58 -4.69 7.61 11.76
CA ILE A 58 -5.59 7.21 10.67
C ILE A 58 -4.82 6.43 9.62
N TYR A 59 -3.67 6.94 9.17
CA TYR A 59 -2.78 6.26 8.24
C TYR A 59 -2.49 4.81 8.64
N PHE A 60 -2.09 4.59 9.90
CA PHE A 60 -1.76 3.26 10.39
C PHE A 60 -2.96 2.30 10.38
N TRP A 61 -4.17 2.79 10.71
CA TRP A 61 -5.38 1.95 10.66
C TRP A 61 -5.81 1.66 9.23
N CYS A 62 -5.70 2.63 8.32
CA CYS A 62 -5.90 2.40 6.88
C CYS A 62 -4.89 1.38 6.35
N LEU A 63 -3.60 1.50 6.72
CA LEU A 63 -2.55 0.54 6.34
C LEU A 63 -2.83 -0.87 6.89
N CYS A 64 -3.36 -0.98 8.11
CA CYS A 64 -3.82 -2.25 8.65
C CYS A 64 -4.96 -2.85 7.79
N GLY A 65 -5.93 -2.02 7.38
CA GLY A 65 -7.00 -2.43 6.46
C GLY A 65 -6.47 -2.89 5.10
N VAL A 66 -5.49 -2.18 4.52
CA VAL A 66 -4.78 -2.58 3.29
C VAL A 66 -4.11 -3.94 3.48
N PHE A 67 -3.42 -4.17 4.61
CA PHE A 67 -2.76 -5.43 4.88
C PHE A 67 -3.74 -6.60 5.04
N VAL A 68 -4.84 -6.41 5.76
CA VAL A 68 -5.89 -7.44 5.95
C VAL A 68 -6.55 -7.79 4.61
N THR A 69 -6.92 -6.78 3.82
CA THR A 69 -7.52 -7.00 2.50
C THR A 69 -6.54 -7.65 1.52
N MET A 70 -5.26 -7.26 1.53
CA MET A 70 -4.22 -7.93 0.73
C MET A 70 -4.00 -9.38 1.16
N SER A 71 -4.06 -9.67 2.46
CA SER A 71 -3.99 -11.04 2.97
C SER A 71 -5.15 -11.89 2.42
N ALA A 72 -6.37 -11.36 2.42
CA ALA A 72 -7.54 -12.03 1.86
C ALA A 72 -7.39 -12.28 0.34
N LEU A 73 -6.93 -11.28 -0.42
CA LEU A 73 -6.67 -11.43 -1.87
C LEU A 73 -5.54 -12.44 -2.14
N SER A 74 -4.52 -12.49 -1.29
CA SER A 74 -3.43 -13.45 -1.42
C SER A 74 -3.87 -14.88 -1.12
N LEU A 75 -4.77 -15.09 -0.15
CA LEU A 75 -5.33 -16.42 0.11
C LEU A 75 -6.20 -16.92 -1.05
N MET A 76 -6.93 -16.01 -1.72
CA MET A 76 -7.76 -16.36 -2.88
C MET A 76 -6.93 -16.68 -4.13
N ARG A 77 -5.79 -16.01 -4.32
CA ARG A 77 -4.92 -16.16 -5.51
C ARG A 77 -3.45 -16.21 -5.13
N TRP A 78 -3.05 -17.27 -4.43
CA TRP A 78 -1.72 -17.38 -3.87
C TRP A 78 -0.59 -17.34 -4.91
N ALA A 79 -0.78 -18.02 -6.05
CA ALA A 79 0.22 -18.09 -7.11
C ALA A 79 0.55 -16.72 -7.72
N GLU A 80 -0.44 -15.83 -7.81
CA GLU A 80 -0.29 -14.50 -8.39
C GLU A 80 0.15 -13.47 -7.33
N ASN A 81 -0.42 -13.52 -6.12
CA ASN A 81 -0.35 -12.43 -5.14
C ASN A 81 0.70 -12.60 -4.03
N SER A 82 1.47 -13.70 -4.02
CA SER A 82 2.46 -13.99 -2.98
C SER A 82 3.49 -12.87 -2.76
N HIS A 83 3.97 -12.25 -3.85
CA HIS A 83 4.91 -11.14 -3.79
C HIS A 83 4.28 -9.87 -3.21
N LEU A 84 3.02 -9.59 -3.51
CA LEU A 84 2.27 -8.45 -2.95
C LEU A 84 1.99 -8.63 -1.46
N PHE A 85 1.72 -9.87 -1.04
CA PHE A 85 1.58 -10.21 0.38
C PHE A 85 2.89 -9.99 1.15
N ALA A 86 4.04 -10.37 0.56
CA ALA A 86 5.35 -10.09 1.15
C ALA A 86 5.60 -8.58 1.30
N LEU A 87 5.35 -7.79 0.25
CA LEU A 87 5.49 -6.33 0.31
C LEU A 87 4.53 -5.68 1.32
N GLY A 88 3.28 -6.13 1.36
CA GLY A 88 2.29 -5.69 2.34
C GLY A 88 2.72 -6.00 3.77
N SER A 89 3.28 -7.19 4.00
CA SER A 89 3.82 -7.61 5.31
C SER A 89 5.00 -6.74 5.73
N ILE A 90 5.94 -6.46 4.83
CA ILE A 90 7.09 -5.60 5.09
C ILE A 90 6.65 -4.17 5.41
N SER A 91 5.71 -3.62 4.65
CA SER A 91 5.14 -2.30 4.90
C SER A 91 4.50 -2.23 6.29
N PHE A 92 3.62 -3.19 6.61
CA PHE A 92 2.93 -3.22 7.89
C PHE A 92 3.87 -3.44 9.08
N ALA A 93 4.87 -4.32 8.93
CA ALA A 93 5.89 -4.56 9.95
C ALA A 93 6.72 -3.29 10.21
N SER A 94 7.09 -2.56 9.16
CA SER A 94 7.84 -1.30 9.28
C SER A 94 7.03 -0.23 10.02
N ALA A 95 5.73 -0.11 9.73
CA ALA A 95 4.84 0.82 10.45
C ALA A 95 4.68 0.42 11.93
N CYS A 96 4.50 -0.88 12.20
CA CYS A 96 4.42 -1.42 13.56
C CYS A 96 5.71 -1.14 14.34
N PHE A 97 6.88 -1.33 13.72
CA PHE A 97 8.17 -1.03 14.30
C PHE A 97 8.31 0.46 14.63
N GLY A 98 8.08 1.35 13.66
CA GLY A 98 8.19 2.80 13.85
C GLY A 98 7.22 3.33 14.91
N ARG A 99 6.01 2.77 14.98
CA ARG A 99 5.03 3.15 16.00
C ARG A 99 5.37 2.59 17.38
N THR A 100 5.89 1.37 17.46
CA THR A 100 6.31 0.76 18.74
C THR A 100 7.52 1.48 19.32
N ALA A 101 8.51 1.81 18.49
CA ALA A 101 9.69 2.57 18.90
C ALA A 101 9.30 3.95 19.47
N ALA A 102 8.32 4.63 18.86
CA ALA A 102 7.77 5.88 19.37
C ALA A 102 7.03 5.72 20.70
N ARG A 103 6.17 4.70 20.82
CA ARG A 103 5.37 4.45 22.05
C ARG A 103 6.24 4.04 23.23
N ARG A 104 7.22 3.17 23.01
CA ARG A 104 8.15 2.67 24.06
C ARG A 104 9.32 3.62 24.33
N ARG A 105 9.37 4.79 23.66
CA ARG A 105 10.41 5.81 23.85
C ARG A 105 11.83 5.24 23.76
N TRP A 106 12.08 4.38 22.77
CA TRP A 106 13.40 3.80 22.57
C TRP A 106 14.48 4.86 22.33
N ARG A 107 15.75 4.46 22.49
CA ARG A 107 16.88 5.33 22.15
C ARG A 107 16.77 5.72 20.67
N GLN A 108 16.82 7.02 20.38
CA GLN A 108 16.58 7.59 19.04
C GLN A 108 15.16 7.38 18.48
N TRP A 109 14.13 7.29 19.34
CA TRP A 109 12.73 7.13 18.92
C TRP A 109 12.25 8.06 17.79
N PRO A 110 12.65 9.35 17.66
CA PRO A 110 12.18 10.18 16.57
C PRO A 110 12.68 9.67 15.21
N ARG A 111 13.92 9.21 15.16
CA ARG A 111 14.53 8.65 13.95
C ARG A 111 13.87 7.33 13.58
N LEU A 112 13.74 6.41 14.54
CA LEU A 112 13.10 5.11 14.31
C LEU A 112 11.62 5.23 13.91
N HIS A 113 10.92 6.22 14.47
CA HIS A 113 9.54 6.51 14.09
C HIS A 113 9.46 7.02 12.65
N LEU A 114 10.29 8.00 12.30
CA LEU A 114 10.33 8.57 10.96
C LEU A 114 10.72 7.52 9.92
N THR A 115 11.77 6.74 10.17
CA THR A 115 12.22 5.70 9.24
C THR A 115 11.19 4.58 9.13
N GLY A 116 10.61 4.10 10.23
CA GLY A 116 9.62 3.02 10.18
C GLY A 116 8.32 3.42 9.46
N MET A 117 7.79 4.62 9.74
CA MET A 117 6.59 5.13 9.09
C MET A 117 6.84 5.59 7.64
N GLY A 118 8.02 6.13 7.36
CA GLY A 118 8.43 6.50 6.01
C GLY A 118 8.64 5.28 5.12
N LEU A 119 9.34 4.26 5.65
CA LEU A 119 9.57 2.99 4.94
C LEU A 119 8.25 2.27 4.66
N SER A 120 7.32 2.23 5.62
CA SER A 120 6.00 1.62 5.37
C SER A 120 5.27 2.29 4.22
N TYR A 121 5.32 3.63 4.15
CA TYR A 121 4.69 4.39 3.09
C TYR A 121 5.33 4.13 1.71
N ILE A 122 6.66 4.12 1.64
CA ILE A 122 7.40 3.82 0.39
C ILE A 122 7.09 2.41 -0.10
N VAL A 123 7.13 1.40 0.79
CA VAL A 123 6.87 0.00 0.41
C VAL A 123 5.42 -0.17 -0.05
N MET A 124 4.45 0.47 0.61
CA MET A 124 3.05 0.45 0.21
C MET A 124 2.86 1.04 -1.20
N LEU A 125 3.45 2.20 -1.48
CA LEU A 125 3.39 2.81 -2.82
C LEU A 125 4.09 1.95 -3.87
N THR A 126 5.22 1.34 -3.51
CA THR A 126 5.95 0.43 -4.41
C THR A 126 5.11 -0.79 -4.75
N ALA A 127 4.45 -1.41 -3.77
CA ALA A 127 3.56 -2.55 -4.00
C ALA A 127 2.40 -2.19 -4.94
N PHE A 128 1.73 -1.06 -4.70
CA PHE A 128 0.68 -0.56 -5.58
C PHE A 128 1.18 -0.37 -7.00
N TYR A 129 2.35 0.25 -7.15
CA TYR A 129 2.86 0.68 -8.44
C TYR A 129 3.49 -0.45 -9.26
N VAL A 130 4.12 -1.44 -8.62
CA VAL A 130 4.59 -2.67 -9.27
C VAL A 130 3.41 -3.48 -9.83
N ASP A 131 2.29 -3.52 -9.11
CA ASP A 131 1.10 -4.27 -9.48
C ASP A 131 0.23 -3.53 -10.52
N ASN A 132 0.05 -2.21 -10.37
CA ASN A 132 -0.92 -1.43 -11.14
C ASN A 132 -0.28 -0.50 -12.18
N GLY A 133 1.04 -0.30 -12.15
CA GLY A 133 1.73 0.70 -12.96
C GLY A 133 1.50 0.57 -14.46
N LYS A 134 1.45 -0.66 -14.97
CA LYS A 134 1.21 -0.98 -16.39
C LYS A 134 -0.22 -0.67 -16.85
N ASN A 135 -1.17 -0.58 -15.92
CA ASN A 135 -2.60 -0.42 -16.18
C ASN A 135 -3.08 1.03 -16.03
N LEU A 136 -2.21 1.97 -15.59
CA LEU A 136 -2.56 3.38 -15.44
C LEU A 136 -2.50 4.13 -16.79
N PRO A 137 -3.54 4.91 -17.15
CA PRO A 137 -3.67 5.54 -18.47
C PRO A 137 -2.58 6.56 -18.81
N LEU A 138 -1.94 7.16 -17.81
CA LEU A 138 -0.84 8.13 -17.99
C LEU A 138 0.55 7.49 -18.09
N TRP A 139 0.68 6.19 -17.83
CA TRP A 139 1.96 5.52 -17.54
C TRP A 139 2.28 4.33 -18.47
N LYS A 140 1.47 4.13 -19.52
CA LYS A 140 1.59 3.00 -20.47
C LYS A 140 2.95 2.89 -21.18
N GLU A 141 3.75 3.96 -21.22
CA GLU A 141 5.01 3.99 -21.97
C GLU A 141 6.28 4.07 -21.10
N LEU A 142 6.15 4.03 -19.77
CA LEU A 142 7.32 4.13 -18.90
C LEU A 142 8.01 2.75 -18.71
N PRO A 143 9.36 2.70 -18.68
CA PRO A 143 10.09 1.45 -18.47
C PRO A 143 9.93 0.95 -17.03
N ALA A 144 9.99 -0.37 -16.83
CA ALA A 144 9.80 -1.05 -15.53
C ALA A 144 10.63 -0.43 -14.38
N ILE A 145 11.80 0.14 -14.68
CA ILE A 145 12.68 0.81 -13.71
C ILE A 145 12.10 2.11 -13.15
N ALA A 146 11.35 2.88 -13.95
CA ALA A 146 10.64 4.06 -13.44
C ALA A 146 9.67 3.66 -12.31
N PHE A 147 9.15 2.42 -12.38
CA PHE A 147 8.24 1.88 -11.38
C PHE A 147 8.86 1.64 -10.01
N TRP A 148 10.18 1.47 -9.97
CA TRP A 148 10.92 1.25 -8.73
C TRP A 148 11.52 2.54 -8.17
N ILE A 149 11.83 3.51 -9.03
CA ILE A 149 12.56 4.72 -8.64
C ILE A 149 11.63 5.85 -8.18
N LEU A 150 10.42 5.97 -8.73
CA LEU A 150 9.54 7.11 -8.42
C LEU A 150 9.04 7.20 -6.97
N PRO A 151 8.59 6.11 -6.32
CA PRO A 151 8.23 6.17 -4.91
C PRO A 151 9.42 6.58 -4.04
N ALA A 152 10.63 6.16 -4.39
CA ALA A 152 11.86 6.57 -3.70
C ALA A 152 12.24 8.03 -4.00
N ALA A 153 12.08 8.49 -5.25
CA ALA A 153 12.39 9.86 -5.67
C ALA A 153 11.45 10.90 -5.06
N PHE A 154 10.16 10.57 -4.87
CA PHE A 154 9.20 11.41 -4.15
C PHE A 154 9.28 11.23 -2.62
N GLY A 155 9.67 10.05 -2.14
CA GLY A 155 9.82 9.77 -0.70
C GLY A 155 11.07 10.40 -0.09
N MET A 156 12.20 10.44 -0.81
CA MET A 156 13.48 10.95 -0.29
C MET A 156 13.49 12.42 0.13
N PRO A 157 12.80 13.36 -0.56
CA PRO A 157 12.73 14.74 -0.11
C PRO A 157 11.89 14.95 1.16
N ILE A 158 11.08 13.95 1.56
CA ILE A 158 10.10 14.06 2.65
C ILE A 158 10.61 13.42 3.96
N ILE A 159 11.65 12.58 3.89
CA ILE A 159 12.32 11.95 5.04
C ILE A 159 13.50 12.82 5.48
#